data_AF-H0FZ46-F1
#
_entry.id   AF-H0FZ46-F1
#
_cell.length_a   1.000
_cell.length_b   1.000
_cell.length_c   1.000
_cell.angle_alpha   90.00
_cell.angle_beta   90.00
_cell.angle_gamma   90.00
#
_symmetry.space_group_name_H-M   'P 1'
#
loop_
_entity.id
_entity.type
_entity.pdbx_description
1 polymer ?
#
loop_
_entity_poly.entity_id
_entity_poly.type
_entity_poly.pdbx_seq_one_letter_code
_entity_poly.pdbx_strand_id
1 'polypeptide(L)'
;MAEVKITPKIQCDNCGAVAEKDAHTMMGRSSPEYSKPKLWGSCKIEGGLSIDSYGGKGRLDFTDLCPSCANVAIDAAAVALKSARREDA
;
A
#
# COMPACT_ATOMS: atom_id res chain seq x y z
N MET A 1 25.26 -4.03 29.17
CA MET A 1 24.22 -3.11 28.69
C MET A 1 23.25 -3.93 27.85
N ALA A 2 21.93 -3.77 28.01
CA ALA A 2 20.96 -4.47 27.18
C ALA A 2 21.03 -3.95 25.73
N GLU A 3 21.04 -4.85 24.76
CA GLU A 3 21.02 -4.47 23.35
C GLU A 3 19.62 -3.98 22.99
N VAL A 4 19.47 -2.67 22.75
CA VAL A 4 18.19 -2.05 22.38
C VAL A 4 18.08 -2.08 20.86
N LYS A 5 17.26 -2.99 20.33
CA LYS A 5 16.94 -3.06 18.90
C LYS A 5 15.72 -2.17 18.61
N ILE A 6 15.94 -1.09 17.87
CA ILE A 6 14.87 -0.19 17.42
C ILE A 6 14.47 -0.60 15.99
N THR A 7 13.28 -1.18 15.82
CA THR A 7 12.72 -1.51 14.49
C THR A 7 11.69 -0.47 14.09
N PRO A 8 11.84 0.24 12.96
CA PRO A 8 10.85 1.19 12.48
C PRO A 8 9.56 0.47 12.11
N LYS A 9 8.43 1.14 12.37
CA LYS A 9 7.10 0.65 12.02
C LYS A 9 6.60 1.26 10.72
N ILE A 10 5.60 0.64 10.13
CA ILE A 10 4.86 1.07 8.95
C ILE A 10 3.36 1.05 9.26
N GLN A 11 2.60 2.00 8.73
CA GLN A 11 1.16 2.14 8.97
C GLN A 11 0.40 2.12 7.65
N CYS A 12 -0.74 1.43 7.62
CA CYS A 12 -1.60 1.33 6.44
C CYS A 12 -2.35 2.64 6.23
N ASP A 13 -2.28 3.20 5.01
CA ASP A 13 -2.91 4.45 4.62
C ASP A 13 -4.45 4.39 4.66
N ASN A 14 -5.03 3.18 4.53
CA ASN A 14 -6.48 2.99 4.49
C ASN A 14 -7.08 2.69 5.87
N CYS A 15 -6.59 1.66 6.56
CA CYS A 15 -7.19 1.18 7.81
C CYS A 15 -6.37 1.48 9.08
N GLY A 16 -5.19 2.07 8.95
CA GLY A 16 -4.32 2.40 10.08
C GLY A 16 -3.61 1.21 10.74
N ALA A 17 -3.73 -0.01 10.20
CA ALA A 17 -2.99 -1.17 10.70
C ALA A 17 -1.47 -0.92 10.71
N VAL A 18 -0.79 -1.31 11.78
CA VAL A 18 0.65 -1.07 11.97
C VAL A 18 1.40 -2.40 11.95
N ALA A 19 2.55 -2.43 11.27
CA ALA A 19 3.48 -3.56 11.28
C ALA A 19 4.92 -3.08 11.47
N GLU A 20 5.81 -3.99 11.85
CA GLU A 20 7.25 -3.73 11.85
C GLU A 20 7.81 -3.88 10.43
N LYS A 21 8.81 -3.07 10.07
CA LYS A 21 9.53 -3.20 8.81
C LYS A 21 10.50 -4.39 8.84
N ASP A 22 10.70 -5.01 7.69
CA ASP A 22 11.65 -6.11 7.55
C ASP A 22 13.08 -5.54 7.58
N ALA A 23 13.92 -6.08 8.47
CA ALA A 23 15.31 -5.67 8.61
C ALA A 23 16.23 -6.54 7.73
N HIS A 24 17.05 -5.89 6.93
CA HIS A 24 18.08 -6.50 6.10
C HIS A 24 19.45 -6.18 6.70
N THR A 25 20.08 -7.18 7.32
CA THR A 25 21.48 -7.10 7.72
C THR A 25 22.34 -7.48 6.53
N MET A 26 22.86 -6.48 5.81
CA MET A 26 23.90 -6.71 4.81
C MET A 26 25.26 -6.90 5.50
N MET A 27 26.00 -7.95 5.10
CA MET A 27 27.37 -8.20 5.56
C MET A 27 28.22 -6.93 5.37
N GLY A 28 28.77 -6.38 6.47
CA GLY A 28 29.69 -5.24 6.45
C GLY A 28 29.08 -3.85 6.68
N ARG A 29 27.75 -3.71 6.84
CA ARG A 29 27.14 -2.44 7.29
C ARG A 29 26.83 -2.46 8.78
N SER A 30 27.17 -1.37 9.48
CA SER A 30 26.93 -1.19 10.92
C SER A 30 25.47 -0.86 11.25
N SER A 31 24.66 -0.47 10.26
CA SER A 31 23.24 -0.13 10.43
C SER A 31 22.36 -1.03 9.56
N PRO A 32 21.30 -1.63 10.12
CA PRO A 32 20.33 -2.42 9.36
C PRO A 32 19.56 -1.53 8.37
N GLU A 33 19.31 -2.05 7.17
CA GLU A 33 18.44 -1.42 6.18
C GLU A 33 17.03 -1.97 6.34
N TYR A 34 16.00 -1.13 6.22
CA TYR A 34 14.62 -1.55 6.49
C TYR A 34 13.74 -1.42 5.25
N SER A 35 12.99 -2.47 4.92
CA SER A 35 12.02 -2.45 3.82
C SER A 35 10.59 -2.59 4.32
N LYS A 36 9.62 -2.30 3.45
CA LYS A 36 8.23 -2.66 3.71
C LYS A 36 8.12 -4.19 3.90
N PRO A 37 7.16 -4.66 4.71
CA PRO A 37 6.91 -6.09 4.83
C PRO A 37 6.52 -6.69 3.48
N LYS A 38 6.97 -7.91 3.19
CA LYS A 38 6.83 -8.56 1.87
C LYS A 38 5.43 -8.54 1.25
N LEU A 39 4.36 -8.57 2.05
CA LEU A 39 2.96 -8.63 1.60
C LEU A 39 2.24 -7.28 1.60
N TRP A 40 2.93 -6.19 1.95
CA TRP A 40 2.34 -4.86 1.89
C TRP A 40 2.25 -4.38 0.44
N GLY A 41 1.09 -3.87 0.09
CA GLY A 41 0.78 -3.37 -1.24
C GLY A 41 0.91 -1.86 -1.36
N SER A 42 0.71 -1.38 -2.57
CA SER A 42 0.49 0.02 -2.89
C SER A 42 -0.54 0.09 -4.01
N CYS A 43 -1.29 1.19 -4.09
CA CYS A 43 -2.31 1.38 -5.11
C CYS A 43 -2.20 2.81 -5.65
N LYS A 44 -1.97 2.94 -6.96
CA LYS A 44 -1.95 4.22 -7.66
C LYS A 44 -2.87 4.14 -8.86
N ILE A 45 -3.90 4.96 -8.84
CA ILE A 45 -4.90 5.06 -9.91
C ILE A 45 -5.03 6.52 -10.29
N GLU A 46 -4.84 6.82 -11.57
CA GLU A 46 -5.02 8.15 -12.14
C GLU A 46 -6.17 8.07 -13.15
N GLY A 47 -7.20 8.91 -12.98
CA GLY A 47 -8.33 8.99 -13.89
C GLY A 47 -7.99 9.84 -15.12
N GLY A 48 -8.47 9.43 -16.30
CA GLY A 48 -8.22 10.16 -17.56
C GLY A 48 -8.99 11.46 -17.73
N LEU A 49 -10.02 11.70 -16.93
CA LEU A 49 -10.79 12.96 -16.91
C LEU A 49 -10.49 13.68 -15.60
N SER A 50 -9.95 14.89 -15.68
CA SER A 50 -9.92 15.82 -14.54
C SER A 50 -11.37 16.04 -14.10
N ILE A 51 -11.73 15.51 -12.93
CA ILE A 51 -13.08 15.59 -12.42
C ILE A 51 -13.27 17.02 -11.92
N ASP A 52 -13.92 17.82 -12.79
CA ASP A 52 -14.78 18.98 -12.57
C ASP A 52 -14.48 19.97 -11.41
N SER A 53 -15.02 21.19 -11.54
CA SER A 53 -14.74 22.36 -10.69
C SER A 53 -15.09 22.20 -9.20
N TYR A 54 -15.47 21.00 -8.73
CA TYR A 54 -15.95 20.70 -7.37
C TYR A 54 -15.17 19.59 -6.64
N GLY A 55 -13.99 19.19 -7.12
CA GLY A 55 -12.97 18.57 -6.25
C GLY A 55 -13.12 17.07 -5.99
N GLY A 56 -13.68 16.31 -6.94
CA GLY A 56 -13.49 14.86 -6.96
C GLY A 56 -12.01 14.51 -7.06
N LYS A 57 -11.53 13.54 -6.28
CA LYS A 57 -10.12 13.09 -6.37
C LYS A 57 -9.87 12.45 -7.74
N GLY A 58 -9.24 13.19 -8.66
CA GLY A 58 -8.77 12.67 -9.96
C GLY A 58 -7.63 11.64 -9.85
N ARG A 59 -7.14 11.40 -8.63
CA ARG A 59 -6.08 10.43 -8.32
C ARG A 59 -6.34 9.77 -6.97
N LEU A 60 -6.09 8.47 -6.93
CA LEU A 60 -6.10 7.64 -5.74
C LEU A 60 -4.67 7.13 -5.54
N ASP A 61 -4.02 7.54 -4.45
CA ASP A 61 -2.63 7.18 -4.14
C ASP A 61 -2.53 6.67 -2.71
N PHE A 62 -2.31 5.36 -2.59
CA PHE A 62 -1.96 4.67 -1.36
C PHE A 62 -0.55 4.13 -1.51
N THR A 63 0.38 4.66 -0.72
CA THR A 63 1.77 4.24 -0.72
C THR A 63 1.94 2.96 0.08
N ASP A 64 1.21 2.82 1.19
CA ASP A 64 1.34 1.71 2.14
C ASP A 64 -0.03 1.09 2.44
N LEU A 65 -0.29 -0.11 1.89
CA LEU A 65 -1.49 -0.89 2.20
C LEU A 65 -1.11 -2.19 2.90
N CYS A 66 -1.78 -2.47 4.01
CA CYS A 66 -1.70 -3.79 4.62
C CYS A 66 -2.28 -4.86 3.64
N PRO A 67 -1.92 -6.14 3.79
CA PRO A 67 -2.35 -7.19 2.86
C PRO A 67 -3.87 -7.25 2.67
N SER A 68 -4.64 -7.02 3.74
CA SER A 68 -6.10 -6.99 3.69
C SER A 68 -6.62 -5.85 2.80
N CYS A 69 -6.15 -4.61 3.00
CA CYS A 69 -6.61 -3.48 2.19
C CYS A 69 -6.09 -3.53 0.75
N ALA A 70 -4.89 -4.09 0.54
CA ALA A 70 -4.37 -4.33 -0.80
C ALA A 70 -5.27 -5.30 -1.58
N ASN A 71 -5.68 -6.42 -0.95
CA ASN A 71 -6.58 -7.38 -1.57
C ASN A 71 -7.97 -6.77 -1.85
N VAL A 72 -8.53 -6.03 -0.89
CA VAL A 72 -9.82 -5.33 -1.10
C VAL A 72 -9.75 -4.36 -2.27
N ALA A 73 -8.63 -3.63 -2.42
CA ALA A 73 -8.45 -2.73 -3.56
C ALA A 73 -8.38 -3.49 -4.90
N ILE A 74 -7.69 -4.64 -4.93
CA ILE A 74 -7.63 -5.51 -6.11
C ILE A 74 -9.01 -6.05 -6.47
N ASP A 75 -9.75 -6.55 -5.48
CA ASP A 75 -11.09 -7.12 -5.68
C ASP A 75 -12.06 -6.04 -6.18
N ALA A 76 -12.05 -4.86 -5.56
CA ALA A 76 -12.87 -3.73 -5.99
C ALA A 76 -12.55 -3.30 -7.43
N ALA A 77 -11.27 -3.24 -7.80
CA ALA A 77 -10.85 -2.94 -9.16
C ALA A 77 -11.28 -4.03 -10.15
N ALA A 78 -11.14 -5.31 -9.78
CA ALA A 78 -11.55 -6.43 -10.61
C ALA A 78 -13.06 -6.40 -10.89
N VAL A 79 -13.88 -6.17 -9.86
CA VAL A 79 -15.35 -6.05 -10.01
C VAL A 79 -15.71 -4.87 -10.91
N ALA A 80 -15.12 -3.70 -10.67
CA ALA A 80 -15.39 -2.51 -11.49
C ALA A 80 -15.00 -2.72 -12.97
N LEU A 81 -13.85 -3.33 -13.23
CA LEU A 81 -13.37 -3.62 -14.58
C LEU A 81 -14.22 -4.69 -15.28
N LYS A 82 -14.65 -5.72 -14.55
CA LYS A 82 -15.56 -6.75 -15.08
C LYS A 82 -16.89 -6.15 -15.54
N SER A 83 -17.48 -5.30 -14.70
CA SER A 83 -18.71 -4.56 -15.02
C SER A 83 -18.53 -3.65 -16.24
N ALA A 84 -17.40 -2.93 -16.32
CA ALA A 84 -17.08 -2.06 -17.46
C ALA A 84 -16.96 -2.83 -18.78
N ARG A 85 -16.44 -4.07 -18.75
CA ARG A 85 -16.37 -4.97 -19.92
C ARG A 85 -17.70 -5.66 -20.25
N ARG A 86 -18.75 -5.47 -19.44
CA ARG A 86 -20.06 -6.14 -19.56
C ARG A 86 -19.95 -7.67 -19.50
N GLU A 87 -18.99 -8.18 -18.74
CA GLU A 87 -18.78 -9.62 -18.52
C GLU A 87 -19.74 -10.22 -17.46
N ASP A 88 -20.62 -9.40 -16.90
CA ASP A 88 -21.69 -9.80 -15.97
C ASP A 88 -23.04 -10.05 -16.69
N ALA A 89 -23.08 -9.88 -18.02
CA ALA A 89 -24.28 -10.02 -18.85
C ALA A 89 -24.43 -11.43 -19.47
#